data_AF-Q33BP6-F1
#
_entry.id   AF-Q33BP6-F1
#
_cell.length_a   1.000
_cell.length_b   1.000
_cell.length_c   1.000
_cell.angle_alpha   90.00
_cell.angle_beta   90.00
_cell.angle_gamma   90.00
#
_symmetry.space_group_name_H-M   'P 1'
#
loop_
_entity.id
_entity.type
_entity.pdbx_description
1 polymer ?
#
loop_
_entity_poly.entity_id
_entity_poly.type
_entity_poly.pdbx_seq_one_letter_code
_entity_poly.pdbx_strand_id
1 'polypeptide(L)'
;QRTKVTLIMRCCALAVCLVLVIVQDGWSLPLRSISVTFPGDILKNVTDTDLAETYLKRFGYLDKMHRSGFQSMVSTAKALKMMQRQMGLKETGRLDKSTLEAMKQPRCGVPDVANYQTFEGDLKWDHNDVTYRTLNYSPDMESSLIDDAFARAFKVWSDVTPLTFTRLYEGTADIMISFGKADHGDPYPFDGRNGLLAHAYPPGEGVQGDAHFDDDEHWTLGNGPAVKTLYGNADGAMCHFPFTFEGKSYTSCTTDGRTDNLPWCAD
;
A
#
# COMPACT_ATOMS: atom_id res chain seq x y z
N GLN A 1 5.78 53.99 -75.23
CA GLN A 1 4.40 53.52 -75.41
C GLN A 1 3.95 52.95 -74.08
N ARG A 2 3.07 53.70 -73.40
CA ARG A 2 2.29 53.44 -72.15
C ARG A 2 2.87 52.49 -71.09
N THR A 3 3.10 52.81 -69.81
CA THR A 3 3.19 54.02 -68.96
C THR A 3 3.80 53.41 -67.65
N LYS A 4 5.03 53.73 -67.17
CA LYS A 4 5.38 54.89 -66.31
C LYS A 4 4.31 55.09 -65.21
N VAL A 5 4.59 55.11 -63.90
CA VAL A 5 5.57 55.90 -63.14
C VAL A 5 5.27 55.58 -61.65
N THR A 6 6.27 55.17 -60.83
CA THR A 6 7.01 56.02 -59.85
C THR A 6 6.18 56.22 -58.55
N LEU A 7 6.68 56.25 -57.32
CA LEU A 7 7.79 57.00 -56.71
C LEU A 7 7.81 56.54 -55.23
N ILE A 8 8.92 56.02 -54.70
CA ILE A 8 9.87 56.74 -53.83
C ILE A 8 9.18 57.50 -52.68
N MET A 9 9.51 57.16 -51.43
CA MET A 9 10.18 58.00 -50.41
C MET A 9 10.12 57.26 -49.06
N ARG A 10 11.24 56.81 -48.48
CA ARG A 10 12.17 57.58 -47.65
C ARG A 10 11.48 58.40 -46.55
N CYS A 11 11.74 58.02 -45.30
CA CYS A 11 12.30 58.90 -44.25
C CYS A 11 12.56 58.02 -43.02
N CYS A 12 13.82 57.95 -42.52
CA CYS A 12 14.31 58.73 -41.37
C CYS A 12 13.56 58.32 -40.10
N ALA A 13 14.17 57.82 -39.03
CA ALA A 13 15.32 58.36 -38.33
C ALA A 13 15.65 57.46 -37.12
N LEU A 14 16.88 57.56 -36.61
CA LEU A 14 17.29 57.75 -35.19
C LEU A 14 16.40 57.10 -34.10
N ALA A 15 16.86 56.49 -33.02
CA ALA A 15 18.15 56.35 -32.35
C ALA A 15 17.81 55.61 -31.03
N VAL A 16 18.78 54.85 -30.49
CA VAL A 16 19.10 54.67 -29.05
C VAL A 16 17.97 54.37 -28.05
N CYS A 17 18.06 53.22 -27.36
CA CYS A 17 17.74 53.00 -25.92
C CYS A 17 18.15 51.55 -25.55
N LEU A 18 19.35 51.27 -25.03
CA LEU A 18 19.74 51.25 -23.61
C LEU A 18 18.75 50.49 -22.68
N VAL A 19 19.15 49.24 -22.37
CA VAL A 19 19.07 48.52 -21.08
C VAL A 19 17.78 48.67 -20.28
N LEU A 20 17.02 47.57 -20.12
CA LEU A 20 16.24 47.21 -18.93
C LEU A 20 15.85 45.72 -19.03
N VAL A 21 16.75 44.82 -18.64
CA VAL A 21 16.37 43.46 -18.23
C VAL A 21 16.22 43.51 -16.71
N ILE A 22 14.98 43.71 -16.26
CA ILE A 22 14.60 43.59 -14.85
C ILE A 22 13.51 42.51 -14.76
N VAL A 23 13.92 41.38 -14.17
CA VAL A 23 13.20 40.51 -13.23
C VAL A 23 11.76 40.12 -13.60
N GLN A 24 11.59 38.87 -14.01
CA GLN A 24 10.57 38.00 -13.42
C GLN A 24 11.15 36.59 -13.24
N ASP A 25 11.89 36.44 -12.15
CA ASP A 25 12.07 35.15 -11.48
C ASP A 25 10.70 34.70 -10.95
N GLY A 26 9.93 34.01 -11.81
CA GLY A 26 8.69 33.36 -11.44
C GLY A 26 8.96 32.13 -10.58
N TRP A 27 9.29 32.34 -9.30
CA TRP A 27 9.35 31.27 -8.32
C TRP A 27 7.92 30.80 -8.07
N SER A 28 7.54 29.72 -8.76
CA SER A 28 6.37 28.94 -8.37
C SER A 28 6.70 28.33 -7.00
N LEU A 29 6.17 28.91 -5.93
CA LEU A 29 6.21 28.26 -4.61
C LEU A 29 5.55 26.88 -4.76
N PRO A 30 6.23 25.78 -4.38
CA PRO A 30 5.57 24.48 -4.38
C PRO A 30 4.38 24.58 -3.43
N LEU A 31 3.20 24.18 -3.90
CA LEU A 31 2.01 24.05 -3.07
C LEU A 31 2.42 23.23 -1.84
N ARG A 32 2.35 23.84 -0.66
CA ARG A 32 2.48 23.12 0.62
C ARG A 32 1.51 21.94 0.54
N SER A 33 2.02 20.72 0.70
CA SER A 33 1.13 19.58 0.90
C SER A 33 0.29 19.88 2.13
N ILE A 34 -1.00 20.14 1.92
CA ILE A 34 -1.95 20.27 3.01
C ILE A 34 -2.15 18.85 3.54
N SER A 35 -1.46 18.53 4.64
CA SER A 35 -1.76 17.33 5.40
C SER A 35 -3.09 17.58 6.10
N VAL A 36 -4.17 16.99 5.58
CA VAL A 36 -5.47 16.99 6.25
C VAL A 36 -5.43 15.87 7.27
N THR A 37 -5.45 16.22 8.56
CA THR A 37 -5.58 15.25 9.64
C THR A 37 -7.06 15.01 9.92
N PHE A 38 -7.53 13.77 9.81
CA PHE A 38 -8.91 13.43 10.13
C PHE A 38 -9.05 13.00 11.61
N PRO A 39 -10.20 13.27 12.26
CA PRO A 39 -10.45 12.77 13.61
C PRO A 39 -10.46 11.24 13.62
N GLY A 40 -9.49 10.62 14.30
CA GLY A 40 -9.32 9.15 14.35
C GLY A 40 -7.98 8.67 13.81
N ASP A 41 -7.30 9.47 12.98
CA ASP A 41 -5.91 9.19 12.62
C ASP A 41 -5.04 9.44 13.85
N ILE A 42 -4.59 8.35 14.50
CA ILE A 42 -3.50 8.43 15.46
C ILE A 42 -2.23 8.69 14.66
N LEU A 43 -2.01 9.95 14.26
CA LEU A 43 -0.68 10.45 13.94
C LEU A 43 0.14 10.37 15.24
N LYS A 44 0.70 9.19 15.53
CA LYS A 44 1.86 9.14 16.41
C LYS A 44 2.87 10.06 15.73
N ASN A 45 3.14 11.20 16.36
CA ASN A 45 4.09 12.19 15.86
C ASN A 45 5.50 11.62 16.08
N VAL A 46 5.81 10.55 15.36
CA VAL A 46 7.05 9.81 15.41
C VAL A 46 8.07 10.60 14.60
N THR A 47 9.23 10.87 15.18
CA THR A 47 10.30 11.52 14.41
C THR A 47 10.74 10.60 13.28
N ASP A 48 11.20 11.15 12.16
CA ASP A 48 11.71 10.34 11.04
C ASP A 48 12.82 9.35 11.51
N THR A 49 13.59 9.73 12.53
CA THR A 49 14.59 8.88 13.18
C THR A 49 14.00 7.72 13.96
N ASP A 50 12.95 7.97 14.77
CA ASP A 50 12.28 6.91 15.54
C ASP A 50 11.55 5.92 14.62
N LEU A 51 10.96 6.44 13.53
CA LEU A 51 10.35 5.63 12.48
C LEU A 51 11.39 4.69 11.87
N ALA A 52 12.53 5.24 11.42
CA ALA A 52 13.58 4.46 10.81
C ALA A 52 14.16 3.41 11.77
N GLU A 53 14.38 3.77 13.03
CA GLU A 53 14.89 2.83 14.03
C GLU A 53 13.91 1.68 14.29
N THR A 54 12.63 2.00 14.48
CA THR A 54 11.57 1.00 14.70
C THR A 54 11.42 0.08 13.50
N TYR A 55 11.41 0.66 12.29
CA TYR A 55 11.33 -0.07 11.02
C TYR A 55 12.51 -1.05 10.87
N LEU A 56 13.74 -0.56 11.02
CA LEU A 56 14.93 -1.38 10.83
C LEU A 56 15.01 -2.52 11.87
N LYS A 57 14.56 -2.30 13.11
CA LYS A 57 14.47 -3.37 14.11
C LYS A 57 13.38 -4.38 13.77
N ARG A 58 12.21 -3.92 13.34
CA ARG A 58 11.05 -4.78 13.01
C ARG A 58 11.35 -5.72 11.83
N PHE A 59 11.99 -5.19 10.77
CA PHE A 59 12.33 -5.96 9.58
C PHE A 59 13.70 -6.67 9.63
N GLY A 60 14.34 -6.71 10.80
CA GLY A 60 15.55 -7.52 11.04
C GLY A 60 16.88 -6.88 10.59
N TYR A 61 16.88 -5.62 10.15
CA TYR A 61 18.11 -4.90 9.75
C TYR A 61 18.95 -4.42 10.94
N LEU A 62 18.32 -4.24 12.11
CA LEU A 62 18.99 -3.90 13.37
C LEU A 62 18.70 -4.96 14.43
N ASP A 63 19.75 -5.42 15.11
CA ASP A 63 19.64 -6.36 16.21
C ASP A 63 18.99 -5.72 17.45
N LYS A 64 18.15 -6.48 18.17
CA LYS A 64 17.40 -5.99 19.34
C LYS A 64 18.29 -5.80 20.57
N MET A 65 19.47 -6.43 20.61
CA MET A 65 20.43 -6.24 21.70
C MET A 65 21.35 -5.05 21.47
N HIS A 66 21.09 -3.98 22.23
CA HIS A 66 22.05 -2.93 22.52
C HIS A 66 23.25 -3.56 23.26
N ARG A 67 24.27 -4.05 22.56
CA ARG A 67 25.52 -4.44 23.23
C ARG A 67 26.20 -3.15 23.70
N SER A 68 26.07 -2.83 24.98
CA SER A 68 26.94 -1.86 25.64
C SER A 68 28.40 -2.27 25.41
N GLY A 69 29.20 -1.37 24.85
CA GLY A 69 30.62 -1.60 24.56
C GLY A 69 30.95 -1.54 23.08
N PHE A 70 32.20 -1.21 22.79
CA PHE A 70 32.84 -0.84 21.51
C PHE A 70 32.69 -1.82 20.32
N GLN A 71 31.78 -2.80 20.40
CA GLN A 71 31.54 -3.87 19.41
C GLN A 71 30.07 -4.05 19.00
N SER A 72 29.17 -3.13 19.35
CA SER A 72 27.80 -3.09 18.79
C SER A 72 27.68 -1.98 17.77
N MET A 73 27.65 -2.34 16.49
CA MET A 73 26.95 -1.59 15.46
C MET A 73 27.09 -2.36 14.15
N VAL A 74 26.03 -3.03 13.71
CA VAL A 74 25.59 -2.69 12.36
C VAL A 74 25.26 -1.21 12.48
N SER A 75 26.13 -0.34 11.96
CA SER A 75 25.84 1.10 12.03
C SER A 75 24.48 1.31 11.38
N THR A 76 23.68 2.24 11.88
CA THR A 76 22.39 2.59 11.25
C THR A 76 22.57 2.82 9.74
N ALA A 77 23.71 3.38 9.34
CA ALA A 77 24.09 3.51 7.94
C ALA A 77 24.22 2.16 7.18
N LYS A 78 24.80 1.12 7.78
CA LYS A 78 24.87 -0.22 7.19
C LYS A 78 23.49 -0.88 7.10
N ALA A 79 22.67 -0.76 8.14
CA ALA A 79 21.29 -1.26 8.14
C ALA A 79 20.45 -0.56 7.05
N LEU A 80 20.59 0.76 6.93
CA LEU A 80 19.95 1.55 5.87
C LEU A 80 20.41 1.12 4.48
N LYS A 81 21.70 0.83 4.26
CA LYS A 81 22.16 0.31 2.96
C LYS A 81 21.54 -1.04 2.62
N MET A 82 21.43 -1.95 3.60
CA MET A 82 20.79 -3.25 3.39
C MET A 82 19.32 -3.10 3.04
N MET A 83 18.60 -2.24 3.77
CA MET A 83 17.19 -1.93 3.49
C MET A 83 17.00 -1.27 2.12
N GLN A 84 17.83 -0.26 1.80
CA GLN A 84 17.81 0.40 0.50
C GLN A 84 18.04 -0.60 -0.64
N ARG A 85 19.01 -1.51 -0.48
CA ARG A 85 19.26 -2.57 -1.47
C ARG A 85 18.07 -3.50 -1.63
N GLN A 86 17.44 -3.94 -0.52
CA GLN A 86 16.25 -4.80 -0.56
C GLN A 86 15.09 -4.12 -1.29
N MET A 87 14.93 -2.81 -1.10
CA MET A 87 13.88 -1.98 -1.72
C MET A 87 14.22 -1.50 -3.15
N GLY A 88 15.39 -1.87 -3.69
CA GLY A 88 15.84 -1.39 -5.00
C GLY A 88 16.20 0.10 -5.05
N LEU A 89 16.46 0.72 -3.90
CA LEU A 89 16.90 2.11 -3.77
C LEU A 89 18.43 2.23 -3.89
N LYS A 90 18.91 3.46 -4.11
CA LYS A 90 20.34 3.76 -4.07
C LYS A 90 20.88 3.57 -2.65
N GLU A 91 21.96 2.80 -2.52
CA GLU A 91 22.61 2.49 -1.23
C GLU A 91 23.40 3.69 -0.65
N THR A 92 22.69 4.74 -0.22
CA THR A 92 23.29 5.93 0.39
C THR A 92 23.71 5.70 1.85
N GLY A 93 23.04 4.78 2.56
CA GLY A 93 23.20 4.59 4.01
C GLY A 93 22.75 5.80 4.83
N ARG A 94 21.92 6.66 4.26
CA ARG A 94 21.40 7.87 4.90
C ARG A 94 19.88 7.81 4.85
N LEU A 95 19.25 8.43 5.83
CA LEU A 95 17.81 8.62 5.87
C LEU A 95 17.41 9.77 4.94
N ASP A 96 17.58 9.55 3.64
CA ASP A 96 17.20 10.51 2.60
C ASP A 96 15.69 10.43 2.31
N LYS A 97 15.17 11.42 1.57
CA LYS A 97 13.75 11.52 1.24
C LYS A 97 13.22 10.24 0.61
N SER A 98 13.93 9.66 -0.36
CA SER A 98 13.53 8.40 -1.00
C SER A 98 13.41 7.24 0.00
N THR A 99 14.33 7.15 0.95
CA THR A 99 14.30 6.12 1.99
C THR A 99 13.11 6.30 2.93
N LEU A 100 12.82 7.54 3.33
CA LEU A 100 11.68 7.86 4.19
C LEU A 100 10.35 7.59 3.51
N GLU A 101 10.18 8.03 2.26
CA GLU A 101 8.96 7.75 1.50
C GLU A 101 8.74 6.25 1.35
N ALA A 102 9.82 5.47 1.11
CA ALA A 102 9.75 4.02 1.03
C ALA A 102 9.41 3.34 2.37
N MET A 103 9.90 3.87 3.50
CA MET A 103 9.54 3.37 4.84
C MET A 103 8.09 3.66 5.22
N LYS A 104 7.50 4.71 4.66
CA LYS A 104 6.11 5.13 4.90
C LYS A 104 5.10 4.43 3.99
N GLN A 105 5.55 3.64 3.01
CA GLN A 105 4.64 2.87 2.16
C GLN A 105 4.09 1.64 2.89
N PRO A 106 2.80 1.30 2.67
CA PRO A 106 2.22 0.06 3.18
C PRO A 106 2.99 -1.17 2.71
N ARG A 107 3.12 -2.19 3.55
CA ARG A 107 3.85 -3.42 3.22
C ARG A 107 3.45 -4.64 4.04
N CYS A 108 4.04 -5.78 3.71
CA CYS A 108 3.99 -6.99 4.51
C CYS A 108 4.69 -6.81 5.87
N GLY A 109 4.18 -7.46 6.92
CA GLY A 109 4.76 -7.50 8.27
C GLY A 109 5.88 -8.51 8.47
N VAL A 110 6.14 -9.38 7.48
CA VAL A 110 7.22 -10.38 7.55
C VAL A 110 8.59 -9.70 7.47
N PRO A 111 9.54 -10.02 8.37
CA PRO A 111 10.89 -9.46 8.32
C PRO A 111 11.63 -9.75 7.02
N ASP A 112 12.34 -8.74 6.49
CA ASP A 112 13.14 -8.86 5.27
C ASP A 112 14.43 -9.67 5.50
N VAL A 113 15.07 -9.44 6.65
CA VAL A 113 16.28 -10.15 7.08
C VAL A 113 15.89 -11.09 8.18
N ALA A 114 15.59 -12.32 7.80
CA ALA A 114 15.14 -13.31 8.74
C ALA A 114 16.29 -14.07 9.39
N ASN A 115 16.22 -14.20 10.71
CA ASN A 115 16.72 -15.39 11.38
C ASN A 115 15.57 -16.40 11.46
N TYR A 116 15.24 -17.09 10.36
CA TYR A 116 14.22 -18.15 10.35
C TYR A 116 14.59 -19.36 11.24
N GLN A 117 15.73 -19.32 11.94
CA GLN A 117 16.20 -20.35 12.86
C GLN A 117 15.31 -20.54 14.12
N THR A 118 14.28 -19.71 14.32
CA THR A 118 13.31 -19.89 15.42
C THR A 118 12.20 -20.88 15.10
N PHE A 119 11.99 -21.23 13.83
CA PHE A 119 10.96 -22.16 13.40
C PHE A 119 11.58 -23.54 13.14
N GLU A 120 10.95 -24.60 13.63
CA GLU A 120 11.45 -25.97 13.51
C GLU A 120 11.16 -26.54 12.11
N GLY A 121 12.10 -27.32 11.56
CA GLY A 121 11.93 -28.04 10.30
C GLY A 121 12.48 -27.34 9.06
N ASP A 122 12.23 -27.96 7.89
CA ASP A 122 12.75 -27.50 6.59
C ASP A 122 11.89 -26.38 5.96
N LEU A 123 10.86 -25.90 6.67
CA LEU A 123 9.96 -24.82 6.29
C LEU A 123 9.29 -25.03 4.91
N LYS A 124 8.92 -26.28 4.64
CA LYS A 124 8.28 -26.74 3.42
C LYS A 124 7.21 -27.76 3.76
N TRP A 125 6.04 -27.67 3.13
CA TRP A 125 5.02 -28.72 3.22
C TRP A 125 5.59 -30.09 2.79
N ASP A 126 5.33 -31.10 3.61
CA ASP A 126 5.70 -32.49 3.35
C ASP A 126 4.69 -33.23 2.44
N HIS A 127 3.56 -32.56 2.15
CA HIS A 127 2.50 -33.00 1.26
C HIS A 127 2.17 -31.91 0.24
N ASN A 128 1.46 -32.30 -0.84
CA ASN A 128 1.08 -31.37 -1.91
C ASN A 128 -0.38 -30.89 -1.81
N ASP A 129 -1.27 -31.64 -1.14
CA ASP A 129 -2.66 -31.25 -0.95
C ASP A 129 -2.80 -30.45 0.35
N VAL A 130 -2.57 -29.14 0.24
CA VAL A 130 -2.56 -28.22 1.36
C VAL A 130 -3.98 -27.76 1.63
N THR A 131 -4.41 -27.82 2.88
CA THR A 131 -5.72 -27.37 3.30
C THR A 131 -5.68 -25.95 3.83
N TYR A 132 -6.75 -25.18 3.61
CA TYR A 132 -6.89 -23.85 4.21
C TYR A 132 -8.28 -23.60 4.77
N ARG A 133 -8.37 -22.75 5.80
CA ARG A 133 -9.63 -22.39 6.43
C ARG A 133 -9.66 -20.92 6.82
N THR A 134 -10.72 -20.23 6.39
CA THR A 134 -11.01 -18.86 6.82
C THR A 134 -11.76 -18.89 8.15
N LEU A 135 -11.15 -18.33 9.21
CA LEU A 135 -11.68 -18.32 10.57
C LEU A 135 -12.72 -17.23 10.80
N ASN A 136 -12.47 -16.04 10.27
CA ASN A 136 -13.34 -14.87 10.32
C ASN A 136 -13.16 -14.02 9.06
N TYR A 137 -14.03 -13.03 8.87
CA TYR A 137 -14.04 -12.18 7.69
C TYR A 137 -14.01 -10.71 8.10
N SER A 138 -13.37 -9.88 7.27
CA SER A 138 -13.45 -8.44 7.39
C SER A 138 -14.85 -7.94 7.03
N PRO A 139 -15.40 -6.92 7.74
CA PRO A 139 -16.71 -6.35 7.42
C PRO A 139 -16.72 -5.48 6.15
N ASP A 140 -15.57 -5.19 5.56
CA ASP A 140 -15.45 -4.30 4.39
C ASP A 140 -15.98 -4.92 3.09
N MET A 141 -16.09 -6.26 3.05
CA MET A 141 -16.39 -7.00 1.84
C MET A 141 -17.25 -8.23 2.15
N GLU A 142 -18.12 -8.61 1.21
CA GLU A 142 -18.92 -9.84 1.34
C GLU A 142 -18.01 -11.08 1.47
N SER A 143 -18.33 -11.97 2.41
CA SER A 143 -17.53 -13.18 2.67
C SER A 143 -17.31 -14.05 1.43
N SER A 144 -18.29 -14.11 0.52
CA SER A 144 -18.17 -14.87 -0.73
C SER A 144 -17.08 -14.31 -1.65
N LEU A 145 -16.88 -12.99 -1.64
CA LEU A 145 -15.85 -12.32 -2.42
C LEU A 145 -14.47 -12.46 -1.79
N ILE A 146 -14.41 -12.46 -0.45
CA ILE A 146 -13.18 -12.78 0.29
C ILE A 146 -12.75 -14.22 0.00
N ASP A 147 -13.69 -15.17 0.03
CA ASP A 147 -13.43 -16.58 -0.28
C ASP A 147 -12.88 -16.78 -1.69
N ASP A 148 -13.48 -16.11 -2.67
CA ASP A 148 -13.07 -16.11 -4.06
C ASP A 148 -11.70 -15.42 -4.25
N ALA A 149 -11.44 -14.33 -3.52
CA ALA A 149 -10.13 -13.68 -3.51
C ALA A 149 -9.02 -14.62 -2.99
N PHE A 150 -9.26 -15.34 -1.89
CA PHE A 150 -8.29 -16.31 -1.38
C PHE A 150 -8.12 -17.51 -2.32
N ALA A 151 -9.21 -18.04 -2.89
CA ALA A 151 -9.12 -19.13 -3.86
C ALA A 151 -8.27 -18.74 -5.08
N ARG A 152 -8.44 -17.51 -5.61
CA ARG A 152 -7.58 -16.99 -6.67
C ARG A 152 -6.14 -16.76 -6.23
N ALA A 153 -5.91 -16.31 -5.00
CA ALA A 153 -4.56 -16.14 -4.47
C ALA A 153 -3.81 -17.48 -4.41
N PHE A 154 -4.46 -18.55 -3.94
CA PHE A 154 -3.90 -19.91 -3.98
C PHE A 154 -3.72 -20.44 -5.40
N LYS A 155 -4.60 -20.05 -6.33
CA LYS A 155 -4.48 -20.40 -7.74
C LYS A 155 -3.15 -19.95 -8.35
N VAL A 156 -2.65 -18.77 -7.98
CA VAL A 156 -1.34 -18.25 -8.45
C VAL A 156 -0.21 -19.25 -8.23
N TRP A 157 -0.21 -19.95 -7.09
CA TRP A 157 0.82 -20.92 -6.73
C TRP A 157 0.57 -22.32 -7.33
N SER A 158 -0.68 -22.79 -7.31
CA SER A 158 -1.04 -24.08 -7.89
C SER A 158 -0.91 -24.12 -9.42
N ASP A 159 -0.97 -22.97 -10.11
CA ASP A 159 -0.76 -22.91 -11.56
C ASP A 159 0.68 -23.25 -11.99
N VAL A 160 1.65 -23.14 -11.09
CA VAL A 160 3.08 -23.32 -11.38
C VAL A 160 3.77 -24.34 -10.47
N THR A 161 3.00 -25.05 -9.63
CA THR A 161 3.52 -26.07 -8.71
C THR A 161 2.59 -27.29 -8.69
N PRO A 162 3.04 -28.44 -8.16
CA PRO A 162 2.16 -29.58 -7.91
C PRO A 162 1.20 -29.40 -6.73
N LEU A 163 1.20 -28.24 -6.05
CA LEU A 163 0.38 -28.00 -4.87
C LEU A 163 -1.10 -27.86 -5.27
N THR A 164 -1.98 -28.47 -4.48
CA THR A 164 -3.42 -28.24 -4.52
C THR A 164 -3.84 -27.57 -3.22
N PHE A 165 -4.90 -26.75 -3.29
CA PHE A 165 -5.42 -26.03 -2.14
C PHE A 165 -6.88 -26.38 -1.93
N THR A 166 -7.19 -27.01 -0.81
CA THR A 166 -8.54 -27.48 -0.49
C THR A 166 -9.10 -26.70 0.70
N ARG A 167 -10.23 -26.02 0.50
CA ARG A 167 -10.88 -25.26 1.57
C ARG A 167 -11.61 -26.19 2.55
N LEU A 168 -11.34 -26.02 3.83
CA LEU A 168 -12.09 -26.64 4.92
C LEU A 168 -13.04 -25.64 5.58
N TYR A 169 -14.18 -26.13 6.06
CA TYR A 169 -15.19 -25.33 6.77
C TYR A 169 -15.20 -25.59 8.28
N GLU A 170 -14.66 -26.73 8.70
CA GLU A 170 -14.55 -27.17 10.10
C GLU A 170 -13.20 -27.82 10.36
N GLY A 171 -12.84 -27.98 11.63
CA GLY A 171 -11.56 -28.57 12.03
C GLY A 171 -10.34 -27.65 11.83
N THR A 172 -9.15 -28.22 11.93
CA THR A 172 -7.87 -27.54 11.72
C THR A 172 -7.40 -27.80 10.29
N ALA A 173 -6.93 -26.75 9.62
CA ALA A 173 -6.31 -26.80 8.29
C ALA A 173 -4.81 -26.51 8.39
N ASP A 174 -4.06 -26.75 7.32
CA ASP A 174 -2.63 -26.42 7.25
C ASP A 174 -2.39 -24.90 7.23
N ILE A 175 -3.34 -24.13 6.69
CA ILE A 175 -3.31 -22.68 6.65
C ILE A 175 -4.60 -22.13 7.28
N MET A 176 -4.50 -21.57 8.48
CA MET A 176 -5.59 -20.84 9.10
C MET A 176 -5.50 -19.35 8.72
N ILE A 177 -6.56 -18.84 8.10
CA ILE A 177 -6.64 -17.45 7.63
C ILE A 177 -7.52 -16.66 8.59
N SER A 178 -7.02 -15.54 9.11
CA SER A 178 -7.80 -14.67 9.99
C SER A 178 -7.55 -13.18 9.76
N PHE A 179 -8.54 -12.38 10.15
CA PHE A 179 -8.47 -10.93 10.21
C PHE A 179 -8.37 -10.49 11.67
N GLY A 180 -7.40 -9.64 12.00
CA GLY A 180 -7.13 -9.20 13.37
C GLY A 180 -6.66 -7.76 13.43
N LYS A 181 -6.77 -7.12 14.59
CA LYS A 181 -6.33 -5.73 14.81
C LYS A 181 -5.28 -5.71 15.90
N ALA A 182 -4.28 -4.84 15.77
CA ALA A 182 -3.23 -4.66 16.78
C ALA A 182 -2.71 -6.00 17.35
N ASP A 183 -2.92 -6.26 18.65
CA ASP A 183 -2.68 -7.58 19.26
C ASP A 183 -3.82 -8.55 18.90
N HIS A 184 -3.47 -9.59 18.15
CA HIS A 184 -4.40 -10.57 17.59
C HIS A 184 -4.02 -12.01 17.95
N GLY A 185 -3.32 -12.21 19.07
CA GLY A 185 -3.05 -13.54 19.62
C GLY A 185 -1.71 -14.16 19.23
N ASP A 186 -0.85 -13.42 18.55
CA ASP A 186 0.54 -13.80 18.26
C ASP A 186 1.54 -12.69 18.68
N PRO A 187 2.85 -12.96 18.74
CA PRO A 187 3.86 -11.98 19.18
C PRO A 187 4.11 -10.79 18.22
N TYR A 188 3.41 -10.69 17.09
CA TYR A 188 3.66 -9.73 16.03
C TYR A 188 2.43 -8.82 15.80
N PRO A 189 2.18 -7.85 16.69
CA PRO A 189 0.99 -7.01 16.58
C PRO A 189 1.04 -6.08 15.37
N PHE A 190 -0.14 -5.87 14.77
CA PHE A 190 -0.36 -4.86 13.74
C PHE A 190 -0.26 -3.43 14.30
N ASP A 191 -0.09 -2.45 13.41
CA ASP A 191 0.13 -1.04 13.74
C ASP A 191 -1.02 -0.11 13.34
N GLY A 192 -2.12 -0.67 12.81
CA GLY A 192 -3.27 0.07 12.32
C GLY A 192 -3.10 0.50 10.87
N ARG A 193 -3.99 1.37 10.41
CA ARG A 193 -4.16 1.68 8.98
C ARG A 193 -2.89 2.17 8.25
N ASN A 194 -2.75 1.72 7.00
CA ASN A 194 -1.69 1.95 6.01
C ASN A 194 -0.30 1.38 6.34
N GLY A 195 -0.09 0.78 7.50
CA GLY A 195 1.22 0.30 7.94
C GLY A 195 1.50 -1.11 7.44
N LEU A 196 1.42 -2.07 8.36
CA LEU A 196 1.51 -3.48 8.08
C LEU A 196 0.16 -4.01 7.62
N LEU A 197 0.11 -4.55 6.41
CA LEU A 197 -1.15 -5.04 5.83
C LEU A 197 -1.50 -6.45 6.29
N ALA A 198 -0.50 -7.31 6.41
CA ALA A 198 -0.67 -8.73 6.71
C ALA A 198 0.68 -9.37 7.03
N HIS A 199 0.67 -10.53 7.68
CA HIS A 199 1.80 -11.44 7.79
C HIS A 199 1.38 -12.89 7.66
N ALA A 200 2.35 -13.78 7.46
CA ALA A 200 2.11 -15.22 7.47
C ALA A 200 3.33 -15.95 8.04
N TYR A 201 3.10 -17.14 8.57
CA TYR A 201 4.15 -18.02 9.06
C TYR A 201 4.64 -18.99 7.98
N PRO A 202 5.89 -19.46 8.06
CA PRO A 202 6.37 -20.51 7.16
C PRO A 202 5.62 -21.83 7.40
N PRO A 203 5.64 -22.79 6.45
CA PRO A 203 5.06 -24.12 6.61
C PRO A 203 5.56 -24.88 7.85
N GLY A 204 4.66 -25.61 8.53
CA GLY A 204 4.98 -26.44 9.69
C GLY A 204 3.74 -26.79 10.53
N GLU A 205 3.94 -27.17 11.79
CA GLU A 205 2.83 -27.48 12.72
C GLU A 205 2.37 -26.27 13.54
N GLY A 206 1.12 -26.30 13.99
CA GLY A 206 0.54 -25.31 14.89
C GLY A 206 0.17 -24.02 14.16
N VAL A 207 0.77 -22.91 14.56
CA VAL A 207 0.58 -21.58 13.91
C VAL A 207 1.38 -21.43 12.61
N GLN A 208 2.25 -22.41 12.30
CA GLN A 208 3.03 -22.40 11.07
C GLN A 208 2.12 -22.66 9.87
N GLY A 209 2.24 -21.82 8.83
CA GLY A 209 1.34 -21.79 7.67
C GLY A 209 0.26 -20.71 7.77
N ASP A 210 -0.11 -20.28 8.98
CA ASP A 210 -1.20 -19.33 9.19
C ASP A 210 -0.92 -17.96 8.56
N ALA A 211 -1.98 -17.31 8.09
CA ALA A 211 -1.93 -15.99 7.46
C ALA A 211 -2.92 -15.04 8.13
N HIS A 212 -2.40 -13.92 8.65
CA HIS A 212 -3.19 -12.90 9.35
C HIS A 212 -3.20 -11.60 8.56
N PHE A 213 -4.38 -10.98 8.47
CA PHE A 213 -4.64 -9.75 7.73
C PHE A 213 -5.07 -8.65 8.72
N ASP A 214 -4.54 -7.43 8.59
CA ASP A 214 -4.89 -6.31 9.48
C ASP A 214 -6.31 -5.81 9.17
N ASP A 215 -7.22 -5.91 10.14
CA ASP A 215 -8.62 -5.51 10.02
C ASP A 215 -8.85 -4.01 10.36
N ASP A 216 -7.79 -3.24 10.63
CA ASP A 216 -7.84 -1.76 10.62
C ASP A 216 -7.62 -1.16 9.22
N GLU A 217 -7.17 -1.98 8.27
CA GLU A 217 -7.17 -1.65 6.84
C GLU A 217 -8.58 -1.68 6.27
N HIS A 218 -8.76 -1.03 5.11
CA HIS A 218 -10.00 -1.12 4.35
C HIS A 218 -9.82 -2.09 3.18
N TRP A 219 -10.27 -3.34 3.33
CA TRP A 219 -10.03 -4.39 2.34
C TRP A 219 -10.89 -4.21 1.09
N THR A 220 -10.24 -4.24 -0.07
CA THR A 220 -10.86 -4.04 -1.38
C THR A 220 -10.31 -5.01 -2.42
N LEU A 221 -10.83 -4.96 -3.65
CA LEU A 221 -10.23 -5.63 -4.81
C LEU A 221 -9.14 -4.78 -5.51
N GLY A 222 -8.68 -3.70 -4.86
CA GLY A 222 -7.58 -2.85 -5.35
C GLY A 222 -8.01 -1.54 -6.03
N ASN A 223 -9.27 -1.42 -6.47
CA ASN A 223 -9.79 -0.24 -7.18
C ASN A 223 -10.90 0.49 -6.41
N GLY A 224 -10.83 0.51 -5.08
CA GLY A 224 -11.85 1.09 -4.22
C GLY A 224 -12.85 0.06 -3.67
N PRO A 225 -13.90 0.50 -2.95
CA PRO A 225 -14.79 -0.38 -2.20
C PRO A 225 -15.39 -1.50 -3.07
N ALA A 226 -15.30 -2.74 -2.59
CA ALA A 226 -15.79 -3.90 -3.31
C ALA A 226 -17.24 -4.21 -2.90
N VAL A 227 -18.19 -3.48 -3.49
CA VAL A 227 -19.61 -3.59 -3.15
C VAL A 227 -20.36 -4.33 -4.26
N LYS A 228 -21.06 -5.40 -3.91
CA LYS A 228 -21.95 -6.13 -4.82
C LYS A 228 -23.36 -5.56 -4.78
N THR A 229 -23.97 -5.33 -5.94
CA THR A 229 -25.39 -4.93 -6.01
C THR A 229 -26.30 -6.08 -5.55
N LEU A 230 -27.40 -5.75 -4.86
CA LEU A 230 -28.36 -6.76 -4.36
C LEU A 230 -29.61 -6.88 -5.22
N TYR A 231 -30.03 -5.77 -5.83
CA TYR A 231 -31.22 -5.64 -6.65
C TYR A 231 -30.94 -4.69 -7.82
N GLY A 232 -31.99 -4.30 -8.55
CA GLY A 232 -31.89 -3.41 -9.69
C GLY A 232 -31.76 -4.19 -10.99
N ASN A 233 -31.18 -3.55 -11.99
CA ASN A 233 -31.01 -4.07 -13.35
C ASN A 233 -29.57 -4.53 -13.64
N ALA A 234 -28.70 -4.52 -12.63
CA ALA A 234 -27.29 -4.90 -12.73
C ALA A 234 -27.03 -6.38 -12.41
N ASP A 235 -28.08 -7.16 -12.09
CA ASP A 235 -28.03 -8.61 -11.85
C ASP A 235 -26.92 -9.07 -10.88
N GLY A 236 -26.62 -8.26 -9.85
CA GLY A 236 -25.61 -8.58 -8.85
C GLY A 236 -24.18 -8.25 -9.27
N ALA A 237 -23.98 -7.42 -10.29
CA ALA A 237 -22.68 -6.87 -10.66
C ALA A 237 -22.08 -6.03 -9.52
N MET A 238 -20.75 -5.86 -9.57
CA MET A 238 -20.02 -5.01 -8.63
C MET A 238 -20.25 -3.54 -8.95
N CYS A 239 -20.36 -2.70 -7.93
CA CYS A 239 -20.34 -1.26 -8.10
C CYS A 239 -19.05 -0.80 -8.80
N HIS A 240 -19.17 0.11 -9.75
CA HIS A 240 -18.06 0.79 -10.39
C HIS A 240 -17.76 2.10 -9.69
N PHE A 241 -16.59 2.20 -9.05
CA PHE A 241 -16.13 3.44 -8.45
C PHE A 241 -14.87 3.98 -9.18
N PRO A 242 -14.79 5.30 -9.43
CA PRO A 242 -15.86 6.29 -9.28
C PRO A 242 -16.93 6.19 -10.39
N PHE A 243 -18.18 6.56 -10.10
CA PHE A 243 -19.22 6.75 -11.12
C PHE A 243 -19.79 8.17 -11.08
N THR A 244 -20.42 8.60 -12.18
CA THR A 244 -21.03 9.93 -12.29
C THR A 244 -22.56 9.81 -12.35
N PHE A 245 -23.26 10.57 -11.51
CA PHE A 245 -24.71 10.72 -11.54
C PHE A 245 -25.08 12.20 -11.40
N GLU A 246 -25.94 12.69 -12.30
CA GLU A 246 -26.36 14.11 -12.36
C GLU A 246 -25.20 15.12 -12.31
N GLY A 247 -24.06 14.79 -12.94
CA GLY A 247 -22.87 15.64 -13.00
C GLY A 247 -22.01 15.64 -11.73
N LYS A 248 -22.35 14.83 -10.72
CA LYS A 248 -21.55 14.62 -9.50
C LYS A 248 -20.88 13.25 -9.54
N SER A 249 -19.61 13.21 -9.15
CA SER A 249 -18.82 11.97 -9.04
C SER A 249 -18.98 11.37 -7.64
N TYR A 250 -19.13 10.05 -7.58
CA TYR A 250 -19.29 9.28 -6.34
C TYR A 250 -18.23 8.19 -6.26
N THR A 251 -17.57 8.08 -5.10
CA THR A 251 -16.56 7.06 -4.79
C THR A 251 -17.08 6.01 -3.79
N SER A 252 -18.36 6.09 -3.44
CA SER A 252 -19.07 5.18 -2.54
C SER A 252 -20.55 5.15 -2.94
N CYS A 253 -21.31 4.22 -2.39
CA CYS A 253 -22.76 4.20 -2.57
C CYS A 253 -23.38 5.53 -2.10
N THR A 254 -24.47 5.93 -2.76
CA THR A 254 -25.17 7.19 -2.50
C THR A 254 -26.67 6.95 -2.37
N THR A 255 -27.37 7.84 -1.66
CA THR A 255 -28.83 7.88 -1.63
C THR A 255 -29.38 9.02 -2.49
N ASP A 256 -28.51 9.80 -3.14
CA ASP A 256 -28.91 10.93 -3.99
C ASP A 256 -29.86 10.45 -5.10
N GLY A 257 -30.89 11.26 -5.39
CA GLY A 257 -31.93 10.92 -6.37
C GLY A 257 -33.01 9.96 -5.87
N ARG A 258 -32.91 9.43 -4.64
CA ARG A 258 -33.92 8.54 -4.04
C ARG A 258 -34.62 9.18 -2.84
N THR A 259 -35.87 8.80 -2.61
CA THR A 259 -36.68 9.26 -1.46
C THR A 259 -36.82 8.21 -0.36
N ASP A 260 -36.46 6.96 -0.64
CA ASP A 260 -36.54 5.83 0.29
C ASP A 260 -35.26 5.60 1.10
N ASN A 261 -34.26 6.47 0.93
CA ASN A 261 -32.94 6.41 1.59
C ASN A 261 -32.16 5.10 1.34
N LEU A 262 -32.53 4.31 0.32
CA LEU A 262 -31.76 3.12 -0.03
C LEU A 262 -30.46 3.52 -0.75
N PRO A 263 -29.29 3.06 -0.29
CA PRO A 263 -28.04 3.34 -0.98
C PRO A 263 -27.96 2.56 -2.28
N TRP A 264 -27.43 3.18 -3.33
CA TRP A 264 -27.23 2.59 -4.64
C TRP A 264 -25.89 3.04 -5.25
N CYS A 265 -25.48 2.34 -6.29
CA CYS A 265 -24.28 2.63 -7.08
C CYS A 265 -24.54 2.30 -8.56
N ALA A 266 -23.70 2.81 -9.46
CA ALA A 266 -23.63 2.30 -10.82
C ALA A 266 -22.72 1.07 -10.88
N ASP A 267 -23.00 0.15 -11.79
CA ASP A 267 -22.19 -1.02 -12.15
C ASP A 267 -21.30 -0.79 -13.38
#